data_AF-A0A0R0D2R4-F1
#
_entry.id   AF-A0A0R0D2R4-F1
#
_cell.length_a   1.000
_cell.length_b   1.000
_cell.length_c   1.000
_cell.angle_alpha   90.00
_cell.angle_beta   90.00
_cell.angle_gamma   90.00
#
_symmetry.space_group_name_H-M   'P 1'
#
loop_
_entity.id
_entity.type
_entity.pdbx_description
1 polymer ?
#
loop_
_entity_poly.entity_id
_entity_poly.type
_entity_poly.pdbx_seq_one_letter_code
_entity_poly.pdbx_strand_id
1 'polypeptide(L)'
;MSLLRTVWTVMVKELRDLSRDRRTLALSLLLAPLLYPVLILGMSKLSDARMRTQLEGPLQVPVIGAEHAPTLVAFLASANLHAVAPPADLPAAIHAQQVDVALRISPTFAEHWHAGKPALVEIIQDSTRRDAEIPTLRLRRALEAYDGQVAALRLVARGIDSQVVRPLQIARQDLATAEAKRGVLLSVLLPVLLTLTSFLGGAYLVMDTTAGERERQSLEPLLVTPASRSAIVSGKIAAACVVGLATLLLTLLAFRISAQLAGGGIGQMLKLNAVAMVQMLLVMLPMLFIGTTLLTLLSASAKSLKEAQSHMTWLMLLPMLPGYALMVYPIKSALWQFAVPFLAQNQMLIKVIRQEPVSWQIWAVYLSSGIALSLLLWLATVWRYNQERLAISG
;
A
#
# COMPACT_ATOMS: atom_id res chain seq x y z
N MET A 1 16.68 -3.56 45.35
CA MET A 1 16.20 -4.47 44.28
C MET A 1 17.07 -4.25 43.05
N SER A 2 17.48 -5.31 42.33
CA SER A 2 18.22 -5.15 41.06
C SER A 2 17.34 -4.44 40.02
N LEU A 3 17.91 -3.53 39.21
CA LEU A 3 17.22 -2.79 38.15
C LEU A 3 16.28 -3.68 37.29
N LEU A 4 16.79 -4.85 36.88
CA LEU A 4 16.04 -5.85 36.10
C LEU A 4 14.76 -6.36 36.78
N ARG A 5 14.79 -6.56 38.10
CA ARG A 5 13.60 -7.01 38.84
C ARG A 5 12.54 -5.91 38.86
N THR A 6 12.93 -4.66 39.03
CA THR A 6 12.01 -3.52 39.00
C THR A 6 11.38 -3.36 37.60
N VAL A 7 12.19 -3.42 36.54
CA VAL A 7 11.71 -3.38 35.14
C VAL A 7 10.68 -4.49 34.91
N TRP A 8 10.98 -5.72 35.32
CA TRP A 8 10.08 -6.85 35.17
C TRP A 8 8.78 -6.68 35.96
N THR A 9 8.86 -6.25 37.22
CA THR A 9 7.66 -6.02 38.05
C THR A 9 6.74 -4.96 37.44
N VAL A 10 7.31 -3.83 37.00
CA VAL A 10 6.54 -2.78 36.33
C VAL A 10 5.91 -3.32 35.04
N MET A 11 6.69 -4.03 34.22
CA MET A 11 6.19 -4.62 32.98
C MET A 11 4.99 -5.55 33.22
N VAL A 12 5.10 -6.47 34.18
CA VAL A 12 4.02 -7.41 34.52
C VAL A 12 2.80 -6.69 35.06
N LYS A 13 2.98 -5.62 35.86
CA LYS A 13 1.87 -4.77 36.33
C LYS A 13 1.12 -4.15 35.16
N GLU A 14 1.82 -3.50 34.23
CA GLU A 14 1.16 -2.83 33.09
C GLU A 14 0.44 -3.83 32.17
N LEU A 15 1.07 -4.98 31.90
CA LEU A 15 0.44 -6.04 31.11
C LEU A 15 -0.79 -6.64 31.80
N ARG A 16 -0.74 -6.80 33.13
CA ARG A 16 -1.87 -7.30 33.91
C ARG A 16 -3.03 -6.31 33.92
N ASP A 17 -2.74 -5.02 34.05
CA ASP A 17 -3.78 -3.99 34.04
C ASP A 17 -4.43 -3.87 32.65
N LEU A 18 -3.65 -3.94 31.57
CA LEU A 18 -4.19 -4.03 30.21
C LEU A 18 -5.05 -5.28 30.00
N SER A 19 -4.62 -6.44 30.53
CA SER A 19 -5.38 -7.70 30.39
C SER A 19 -6.74 -7.70 31.08
N ARG A 20 -6.92 -6.83 32.08
CA ARG A 20 -8.20 -6.65 32.79
C ARG A 20 -9.19 -5.87 31.95
N ASP A 21 -8.72 -4.91 31.14
CA ASP A 21 -9.55 -4.23 30.16
C ASP A 21 -9.69 -5.04 28.87
N ARG A 22 -10.53 -6.09 28.94
CA ARG A 22 -10.78 -7.02 27.82
C ARG A 22 -11.28 -6.31 26.56
N ARG A 23 -12.07 -5.24 26.73
CA ARG A 23 -12.63 -4.50 25.59
C ARG A 23 -11.51 -3.78 24.85
N THR A 24 -10.64 -3.09 25.59
CA THR A 24 -9.57 -2.37 24.94
C THR A 24 -8.47 -3.30 24.43
N LEU A 25 -8.18 -4.40 25.12
CA LEU A 25 -7.30 -5.44 24.61
C LEU A 25 -7.85 -6.03 23.30
N ALA A 26 -9.13 -6.37 23.25
CA ALA A 26 -9.75 -6.87 22.02
C ALA A 26 -9.71 -5.84 20.88
N LEU A 27 -10.05 -4.58 21.14
CA LEU A 27 -10.03 -3.53 20.11
C LEU A 27 -8.60 -3.25 19.62
N SER A 28 -7.61 -3.21 20.51
CA SER A 28 -6.21 -2.93 20.13
C SER A 28 -5.54 -4.10 19.41
N LEU A 29 -5.73 -5.34 19.88
CA LEU A 29 -5.09 -6.53 19.30
C LEU A 29 -5.85 -7.14 18.12
N LEU A 30 -7.18 -6.96 18.00
CA LEU A 30 -7.96 -7.58 16.95
C LEU A 30 -8.37 -6.59 15.85
N LEU A 31 -8.87 -5.41 16.20
CA LEU A 31 -9.47 -4.52 15.20
C LEU A 31 -8.46 -4.06 14.15
N ALA A 32 -7.32 -3.50 14.57
CA ALA A 32 -6.30 -3.01 13.63
C ALA A 32 -5.66 -4.15 12.81
N PRO A 33 -5.26 -5.29 13.40
CA PRO A 33 -4.71 -6.42 12.63
C PRO A 33 -5.69 -7.09 11.66
N LEU A 34 -6.99 -7.16 11.97
CA LEU A 34 -8.00 -7.80 11.11
C LEU A 34 -8.60 -6.85 10.07
N LEU A 35 -8.65 -5.54 10.34
CA LEU A 35 -9.22 -4.58 9.41
C LEU A 35 -8.48 -4.58 8.07
N TYR A 36 -7.14 -4.57 8.08
CA TYR A 36 -6.37 -4.47 6.84
C TYR A 36 -6.49 -5.69 5.93
N PRO A 37 -6.36 -6.94 6.44
CA PRO A 37 -6.54 -8.11 5.59
C PRO A 37 -7.96 -8.22 5.04
N VAL A 38 -8.99 -7.83 5.80
CA VAL A 38 -10.37 -7.75 5.32
C VAL A 38 -10.52 -6.74 4.18
N LEU A 39 -9.93 -5.54 4.32
CA LEU A 39 -9.93 -4.53 3.26
C LEU A 39 -9.21 -5.03 1.99
N ILE A 40 -8.05 -5.67 2.13
CA ILE A 40 -7.32 -6.24 0.98
C ILE A 40 -8.13 -7.35 0.31
N LEU A 41 -8.74 -8.25 1.08
CA LEU A 41 -9.63 -9.30 0.54
C LEU A 41 -10.84 -8.71 -0.19
N GLY A 42 -11.45 -7.65 0.35
CA GLY A 42 -12.56 -6.95 -0.30
C GLY A 42 -12.13 -6.26 -1.60
N MET A 43 -11.03 -5.51 -1.57
CA MET A 43 -10.49 -4.81 -2.74
C MET A 43 -10.04 -5.76 -3.84
N SER A 44 -9.39 -6.87 -3.47
CA SER A 44 -8.93 -7.89 -4.44
C SER A 44 -10.11 -8.53 -5.17
N LYS A 45 -11.13 -9.02 -4.44
CA LYS A 45 -12.34 -9.57 -5.06
C LYS A 45 -13.04 -8.57 -5.98
N LEU A 46 -13.13 -7.30 -5.56
CA LEU A 46 -13.72 -6.24 -6.39
C LEU A 46 -12.88 -5.97 -7.64
N SER A 47 -11.55 -5.95 -7.51
CA SER A 47 -10.64 -5.74 -8.64
C SER A 47 -10.66 -6.90 -9.64
N ASP A 48 -10.70 -8.15 -9.16
CA ASP A 48 -10.75 -9.33 -10.03
C ASP A 48 -12.09 -9.41 -10.77
N ALA A 49 -13.20 -9.10 -10.09
CA ALA A 49 -14.51 -9.02 -10.71
C ALA A 49 -14.54 -7.97 -11.84
N ARG A 50 -13.97 -6.78 -11.59
CA ARG A 50 -13.85 -5.71 -12.59
C ARG A 50 -12.93 -6.07 -13.76
N MET A 51 -11.78 -6.68 -13.48
CA MET A 51 -10.83 -7.06 -14.52
C MET A 51 -11.42 -8.12 -15.45
N ARG A 52 -12.15 -9.11 -14.92
CA ARG A 52 -12.84 -10.11 -15.75
C ARG A 52 -13.90 -9.49 -16.64
N THR A 53 -14.75 -8.62 -16.11
CA THR A 53 -15.79 -7.97 -16.91
C THR A 53 -15.21 -7.06 -18.00
N GLN A 54 -14.16 -6.28 -17.69
CA GLN A 54 -13.56 -5.35 -18.65
C GLN A 54 -12.65 -6.00 -19.69
N LEU A 55 -11.96 -7.11 -19.38
CA LEU A 55 -11.04 -7.78 -20.31
C LEU A 55 -11.72 -8.85 -21.17
N GLU A 56 -12.58 -9.67 -20.58
CA GLU A 56 -13.16 -10.85 -21.25
C GLU A 56 -14.60 -10.61 -21.71
N GLY A 57 -15.29 -9.62 -21.12
CA GLY A 57 -16.68 -9.31 -21.45
C GLY A 57 -16.87 -8.63 -22.82
N PRO A 58 -18.07 -8.73 -23.41
CA PRO A 58 -18.46 -7.96 -24.58
C PRO A 58 -18.43 -6.47 -24.23
N LEU A 59 -17.64 -5.69 -24.96
CA LEU A 59 -17.58 -4.24 -24.79
C LEU A 59 -18.58 -3.59 -25.74
N GLN A 60 -19.56 -2.88 -25.18
CA GLN A 60 -20.46 -2.06 -25.97
C GLN A 60 -19.80 -0.72 -26.25
N VAL A 61 -19.64 -0.38 -27.52
CA VAL A 61 -19.00 0.86 -27.96
C VAL A 61 -20.03 1.68 -28.73
N PRO A 62 -20.43 2.86 -28.23
CA PRO A 62 -21.21 3.80 -29.02
C PRO A 62 -20.46 4.21 -30.29
N VAL A 63 -21.05 3.96 -31.46
CA VAL A 63 -20.43 4.28 -32.76
C VAL A 63 -21.26 5.32 -33.50
N ILE A 64 -20.66 6.48 -33.77
CA ILE A 64 -21.24 7.49 -34.65
C ILE A 64 -20.86 7.15 -36.09
N GLY A 65 -21.85 7.03 -36.97
CA GLY A 65 -21.64 6.73 -38.39
C GLY A 65 -21.30 5.26 -38.66
N ALA A 66 -21.91 4.33 -37.91
CA ALA A 66 -21.69 2.89 -38.09
C ALA A 66 -22.02 2.42 -39.52
N GLU A 67 -23.00 3.06 -40.14
CA GLU A 67 -23.44 2.86 -41.53
C GLU A 67 -22.37 3.19 -42.57
N HIS A 68 -21.40 4.07 -42.25
CA HIS A 68 -20.34 4.45 -43.19
C HIS A 68 -19.28 3.34 -43.36
N ALA A 69 -19.21 2.38 -42.45
CA ALA A 69 -18.17 1.35 -42.44
C ALA A 69 -18.68 -0.02 -41.93
N PRO A 70 -19.62 -0.67 -42.63
CA PRO A 70 -20.23 -1.93 -42.17
C PRO A 70 -19.21 -3.05 -41.99
N THR A 71 -18.18 -3.13 -42.85
CA THR A 71 -17.10 -4.12 -42.75
C THR A 71 -16.24 -3.93 -41.51
N LEU A 72 -15.94 -2.68 -41.15
CA LEU A 72 -15.19 -2.36 -39.93
C LEU A 72 -16.01 -2.73 -38.69
N VAL A 73 -17.30 -2.39 -38.68
CA VAL A 73 -18.21 -2.73 -37.57
C VAL A 73 -18.32 -4.25 -37.38
N ALA A 74 -18.41 -5.02 -38.48
CA ALA A 74 -18.41 -6.48 -38.42
C ALA A 74 -17.09 -7.04 -37.87
N PHE A 75 -15.95 -6.45 -38.26
CA PHE A 75 -14.65 -6.83 -37.71
C PHE A 75 -14.56 -6.55 -36.20
N LEU A 76 -14.99 -5.37 -35.75
CA LEU A 76 -15.03 -5.03 -34.32
C LEU A 76 -15.89 -6.02 -33.53
N ALA A 77 -17.05 -6.43 -34.07
CA ALA A 77 -17.90 -7.44 -33.45
C ALA A 77 -17.20 -8.80 -33.27
N SER A 78 -16.37 -9.21 -34.24
CA SER A 78 -15.55 -10.44 -34.12
C SER A 78 -14.50 -10.37 -33.00
N ALA A 79 -14.12 -9.16 -32.58
CA ALA A 79 -13.22 -8.90 -31.45
C ALA A 79 -13.96 -8.66 -30.11
N ASN A 80 -15.25 -9.03 -30.02
CA ASN A 80 -16.14 -8.77 -28.88
C ASN A 80 -16.34 -7.26 -28.58
N LEU A 81 -16.25 -6.42 -29.61
CA LEU A 81 -16.54 -4.98 -29.56
C LEU A 81 -17.84 -4.72 -30.33
N HIS A 82 -18.96 -4.65 -29.61
CA HIS A 82 -20.28 -4.49 -30.22
C HIS A 82 -20.62 -3.01 -30.39
N ALA A 83 -20.85 -2.59 -31.63
CA ALA A 83 -21.32 -1.25 -31.92
C ALA A 83 -22.75 -1.06 -31.40
N VAL A 84 -22.98 -0.01 -30.61
CA VAL A 84 -24.31 0.41 -30.16
C VAL A 84 -24.62 1.83 -30.66
N ALA A 85 -25.90 2.17 -30.74
CA ALA A 85 -26.33 3.49 -31.16
C ALA A 85 -25.77 4.56 -30.21
N PRO A 86 -25.24 5.68 -30.73
CA PRO A 86 -24.69 6.73 -29.91
C PRO A 86 -25.82 7.45 -29.14
N PRO A 87 -25.59 7.85 -27.87
CA PRO A 87 -26.50 8.74 -27.16
C PRO A 87 -26.68 10.06 -27.92
N ALA A 88 -27.83 10.72 -27.73
CA ALA A 88 -28.13 12.00 -28.38
C ALA A 88 -27.08 13.08 -28.08
N ASP A 89 -26.54 13.09 -26.86
CA ASP A 89 -25.39 13.92 -26.45
C ASP A 89 -24.26 13.03 -25.92
N LEU A 90 -23.37 12.64 -26.83
CA LEU A 90 -22.23 11.78 -26.50
C LEU A 90 -21.23 12.46 -25.53
N PRO A 91 -20.82 13.73 -25.73
CA PRO A 91 -20.00 14.44 -24.74
C PRO A 91 -20.63 14.44 -23.35
N ALA A 92 -21.92 14.76 -23.22
CA ALA A 92 -22.58 14.74 -21.91
C ALA A 92 -22.65 13.33 -21.32
N ALA A 93 -22.91 12.30 -22.13
CA ALA A 93 -22.93 10.91 -21.67
C ALA A 93 -21.55 10.41 -21.20
N ILE A 94 -20.48 10.85 -21.87
CA ILE A 94 -19.10 10.61 -21.43
C ILE A 94 -18.86 11.36 -20.12
N HIS A 95 -19.15 12.65 -20.01
CA HIS A 95 -18.98 13.38 -18.76
C HIS A 95 -19.82 12.82 -17.60
N ALA A 96 -21.03 12.33 -17.88
CA ALA A 96 -21.93 11.69 -16.93
C ALA A 96 -21.55 10.24 -16.56
N GLN A 97 -20.43 9.72 -17.08
CA GLN A 97 -19.92 8.38 -16.80
C GLN A 97 -20.86 7.24 -17.21
N GLN A 98 -21.69 7.47 -18.22
CA GLN A 98 -22.56 6.45 -18.80
C GLN A 98 -21.87 5.69 -19.94
N VAL A 99 -20.88 6.32 -20.57
CA VAL A 99 -20.09 5.76 -21.67
C VAL A 99 -18.61 5.95 -21.37
N ASP A 100 -17.84 4.86 -21.40
CA ASP A 100 -16.40 4.88 -21.14
C ASP A 100 -15.60 5.38 -22.35
N VAL A 101 -15.91 4.85 -23.54
CA VAL A 101 -15.25 5.14 -24.82
C VAL A 101 -16.27 5.10 -25.96
N ALA A 102 -16.08 5.93 -26.98
CA ALA A 102 -16.87 5.91 -28.20
C ALA A 102 -16.00 6.00 -29.45
N LEU A 103 -16.55 5.56 -30.58
CA LEU A 103 -15.91 5.62 -31.89
C LEU A 103 -16.69 6.56 -32.79
N ARG A 104 -16.01 7.51 -33.45
CA ARG A 104 -16.60 8.31 -34.53
C ARG A 104 -15.98 7.91 -35.86
N ILE A 105 -16.84 7.56 -36.82
CA ILE A 105 -16.45 7.25 -38.18
C ILE A 105 -16.84 8.44 -39.06
N SER A 106 -15.86 9.01 -39.77
CA SER A 106 -16.10 10.17 -40.64
C SER A 106 -17.14 9.83 -41.72
N PRO A 107 -18.05 10.75 -42.10
CA PRO A 107 -18.92 10.57 -43.26
C PRO A 107 -18.15 10.32 -44.57
N THR A 108 -16.94 10.86 -44.69
CA THR A 108 -16.04 10.66 -45.84
C THR A 108 -15.30 9.32 -45.83
N PHE A 109 -15.57 8.46 -44.85
CA PHE A 109 -14.87 7.18 -44.68
C PHE A 109 -14.97 6.32 -45.94
N ALA A 110 -16.18 6.09 -46.47
CA ALA A 110 -16.40 5.22 -47.62
C ALA A 110 -15.67 5.74 -48.88
N GLU A 111 -15.74 7.05 -49.14
CA GLU A 111 -15.09 7.68 -50.29
C GLU A 111 -13.56 7.50 -50.23
N HIS A 112 -12.95 7.88 -49.10
CA HIS A 112 -11.51 7.73 -48.92
C HIS A 112 -11.08 6.26 -48.93
N TRP A 113 -11.89 5.37 -48.35
CA TRP A 113 -11.64 3.95 -48.29
C TRP A 113 -11.57 3.31 -49.68
N HIS A 114 -12.53 3.61 -50.56
CA HIS A 114 -12.56 3.11 -51.93
C HIS A 114 -11.48 3.76 -52.80
N ALA A 115 -11.15 5.03 -52.57
CA ALA A 115 -10.05 5.72 -53.23
C ALA A 115 -8.66 5.25 -52.78
N GLY A 116 -8.56 4.31 -51.82
CA GLY A 116 -7.30 3.81 -51.28
C GLY A 116 -6.55 4.85 -50.42
N LYS A 117 -7.24 5.91 -49.97
CA LYS A 117 -6.73 6.92 -49.04
C LYS A 117 -7.01 6.51 -47.58
N PRO A 118 -6.27 7.05 -46.60
CA PRO A 118 -6.58 6.86 -45.19
C PRO A 118 -7.98 7.40 -44.85
N ALA A 119 -8.81 6.55 -44.26
CA ALA A 119 -10.15 6.91 -43.83
C ALA A 119 -10.12 7.27 -42.33
N LEU A 120 -10.66 8.45 -41.98
CA LEU A 120 -10.58 8.99 -40.62
C LEU A 120 -11.55 8.28 -39.67
N VAL A 121 -11.01 7.80 -38.55
CA VAL A 121 -11.75 7.31 -37.38
C VAL A 121 -11.20 7.95 -36.12
N GLU A 122 -12.06 8.33 -35.19
CA GLU A 122 -11.68 9.02 -33.95
C GLU A 122 -12.14 8.22 -32.73
N ILE A 123 -11.24 8.03 -31.77
CA ILE A 123 -11.58 7.46 -30.46
C ILE A 123 -11.87 8.61 -29.50
N ILE A 124 -13.11 8.68 -29.03
CA ILE A 124 -13.56 9.71 -28.10
C ILE A 124 -13.54 9.11 -26.69
N GLN A 125 -12.76 9.72 -25.80
CA GLN A 125 -12.64 9.30 -24.41
C GLN A 125 -12.30 10.50 -23.51
N ASP A 126 -12.55 10.33 -22.22
CA ASP A 126 -11.99 11.20 -21.18
C ASP A 126 -10.77 10.51 -20.55
N SER A 127 -9.58 11.04 -20.86
CA SER A 127 -8.30 10.49 -20.40
C SER A 127 -8.04 10.67 -18.91
N THR A 128 -8.85 11.46 -18.20
CA THR A 128 -8.74 11.60 -16.74
C THR A 128 -9.35 10.41 -16.00
N ARG A 129 -10.11 9.56 -16.71
CA ARG A 129 -10.83 8.43 -16.12
C ARG A 129 -10.08 7.12 -16.34
N ARG A 130 -9.78 6.45 -15.22
CA ARG A 130 -9.15 5.11 -15.25
C ARG A 130 -10.05 4.04 -15.86
N ASP A 131 -11.36 4.16 -15.70
CA ASP A 131 -12.31 3.16 -16.21
C ASP A 131 -12.35 3.13 -17.75
N ALA A 132 -11.99 4.24 -18.41
CA ALA A 132 -11.91 4.32 -19.87
C ALA A 132 -10.61 3.74 -20.46
N GLU A 133 -9.54 3.57 -19.66
CA GLU A 133 -8.23 3.14 -20.16
C GLU A 133 -8.27 1.74 -20.82
N ILE A 134 -8.91 0.77 -20.16
CA ILE A 134 -9.00 -0.61 -20.66
C ILE A 134 -9.90 -0.70 -21.91
N PRO A 135 -11.14 -0.16 -21.91
CA PRO A 135 -11.99 -0.06 -23.11
C PRO A 135 -11.29 0.59 -24.31
N THR A 136 -10.64 1.74 -24.09
CA THR A 136 -9.90 2.45 -25.15
C THR A 136 -8.76 1.61 -25.71
N LEU A 137 -7.99 0.94 -24.84
CA LEU A 137 -6.87 0.10 -25.27
C LEU A 137 -7.37 -1.08 -26.11
N ARG A 138 -8.51 -1.70 -25.75
CA ARG A 138 -9.14 -2.77 -26.53
C ARG A 138 -9.58 -2.27 -27.90
N LEU A 139 -10.29 -1.15 -27.96
CA LEU A 139 -10.76 -0.54 -29.21
C LEU A 139 -9.59 -0.17 -30.13
N ARG A 140 -8.56 0.51 -29.58
CA ARG A 140 -7.36 0.90 -30.34
C ARG A 140 -6.64 -0.31 -30.93
N ARG A 141 -6.44 -1.39 -30.15
CA ARG A 141 -5.79 -2.61 -30.64
C ARG A 141 -6.57 -3.29 -31.76
N ALA A 142 -7.91 -3.30 -31.67
CA ALA A 142 -8.75 -3.85 -32.73
C ALA A 142 -8.65 -3.01 -34.02
N LEU A 143 -8.66 -1.67 -33.91
CA LEU A 143 -8.47 -0.77 -35.05
C LEU A 143 -7.09 -0.95 -35.70
N GLU A 144 -6.02 -1.03 -34.90
CA GLU A 144 -4.64 -1.27 -35.40
C GLU A 144 -4.52 -2.66 -36.07
N ALA A 145 -5.21 -3.67 -35.57
CA ALA A 145 -5.27 -4.99 -36.19
C ALA A 145 -5.98 -4.96 -37.55
N TYR A 146 -7.13 -4.27 -37.62
CA TYR A 146 -7.88 -4.09 -38.87
C TYR A 146 -7.09 -3.31 -39.92
N ASP A 147 -6.50 -2.17 -39.53
CA ASP A 147 -5.64 -1.35 -40.38
C ASP A 147 -4.50 -2.20 -40.96
N GLY A 148 -3.85 -3.00 -40.12
CA GLY A 148 -2.78 -3.90 -40.52
C GLY A 148 -3.20 -4.96 -41.53
N GLN A 149 -4.36 -5.60 -41.34
CA GLN A 149 -4.88 -6.62 -42.25
C GLN A 149 -5.21 -6.02 -43.63
N VAL A 150 -5.90 -4.87 -43.65
CA VAL A 150 -6.29 -4.24 -44.91
C VAL A 150 -5.09 -3.65 -45.63
N ALA A 151 -4.14 -3.04 -44.92
CA ALA A 151 -2.90 -2.54 -45.51
C ALA A 151 -2.14 -3.67 -46.22
N ALA A 152 -2.02 -4.84 -45.60
CA ALA A 152 -1.37 -6.00 -46.20
C ALA A 152 -2.09 -6.46 -47.50
N LEU A 153 -3.43 -6.58 -47.47
CA LEU A 153 -4.22 -6.95 -48.65
C LEU A 153 -4.07 -5.94 -49.79
N ARG A 154 -4.04 -4.64 -49.47
CA ARG A 154 -3.86 -3.55 -50.45
C ARG A 154 -2.48 -3.53 -51.10
N LEU A 155 -1.44 -3.97 -50.39
CA LEU A 155 -0.09 -4.09 -50.92
C LEU A 155 0.05 -5.31 -51.82
N VAL A 156 -0.46 -6.47 -51.37
CA VAL A 156 -0.46 -7.70 -52.16
C VAL A 156 -1.23 -7.53 -53.47
N ALA A 157 -2.39 -6.85 -53.44
CA ALA A 157 -3.16 -6.53 -54.65
C ALA A 157 -2.41 -5.64 -55.65
N ARG A 158 -1.35 -4.95 -55.21
CA ARG A 158 -0.45 -4.13 -56.05
C ARG A 158 0.87 -4.83 -56.37
N GLY A 159 1.03 -6.10 -56.02
CA GLY A 159 2.26 -6.87 -56.22
C GLY A 159 3.42 -6.45 -55.30
N ILE A 160 3.13 -5.70 -54.23
CA ILE A 160 4.12 -5.27 -53.25
C ILE A 160 4.08 -6.23 -52.07
N ASP A 161 5.25 -6.76 -51.69
CA ASP A 161 5.37 -7.56 -50.48
C ASP A 161 5.04 -6.70 -49.25
N SER A 162 4.06 -7.15 -48.47
CA SER A 162 3.63 -6.52 -47.23
C SER A 162 4.73 -6.38 -46.18
N GLN A 163 5.80 -7.18 -46.26
CA GLN A 163 6.94 -7.09 -45.35
C GLN A 163 7.78 -5.82 -45.56
N VAL A 164 7.76 -5.23 -46.76
CA VAL A 164 8.54 -4.02 -47.09
C VAL A 164 8.13 -2.83 -46.21
N VAL A 165 6.86 -2.73 -45.83
CA VAL A 165 6.34 -1.66 -44.96
C VAL A 165 6.37 -2.01 -43.48
N ARG A 166 6.78 -3.24 -43.11
CA ARG A 166 6.91 -3.72 -41.72
C ARG A 166 8.34 -4.21 -41.46
N PRO A 167 9.35 -3.32 -41.52
CA PRO A 167 10.76 -3.71 -41.35
C PRO A 167 11.09 -4.20 -39.94
N LEU A 168 10.25 -3.91 -38.94
CA LEU A 168 10.45 -4.31 -37.55
C LEU A 168 9.35 -5.27 -37.08
N GLN A 169 9.76 -6.48 -36.69
CA GLN A 169 8.90 -7.40 -35.94
C GLN A 169 9.16 -7.19 -34.43
N ILE A 170 8.36 -6.32 -33.81
CA ILE A 170 8.50 -6.03 -32.38
C ILE A 170 7.91 -7.17 -31.57
N ALA A 171 8.76 -8.05 -31.05
CA ALA A 171 8.39 -9.03 -30.03
C ALA A 171 8.50 -8.39 -28.64
N ARG A 172 7.42 -8.43 -27.84
CA ARG A 172 7.45 -8.03 -26.43
C ARG A 172 7.61 -9.27 -25.57
N GLN A 173 8.74 -9.37 -24.88
CA GLN A 173 8.94 -10.37 -23.84
C GLN A 173 8.71 -9.70 -22.49
N ASP A 174 7.61 -10.05 -21.84
CA ASP A 174 7.35 -9.62 -20.48
C ASP A 174 7.98 -10.60 -19.50
N LEU A 175 8.98 -10.15 -18.76
CA LEU A 175 9.67 -10.94 -17.74
C LEU A 175 8.92 -10.94 -16.41
N ALA A 176 7.89 -10.11 -16.25
CA ALA A 176 7.09 -10.07 -15.04
C ALA A 176 6.10 -11.24 -15.03
N THR A 177 6.15 -12.04 -13.98
CA THR A 177 5.15 -13.07 -13.74
C THR A 177 3.76 -12.43 -13.53
N ALA A 178 2.69 -13.15 -13.86
CA ALA A 178 1.33 -12.65 -13.68
C ALA A 178 1.05 -12.31 -12.21
N GLU A 179 1.70 -13.04 -11.30
CA GLU A 179 1.72 -12.80 -9.87
C GLU A 179 2.39 -11.47 -9.54
N ALA A 180 3.58 -11.19 -10.10
CA ALA A 180 4.34 -9.97 -9.83
C ALA A 180 3.57 -8.71 -10.22
N LYS A 181 2.83 -8.73 -11.33
CA LYS A 181 1.97 -7.61 -11.75
C LYS A 181 0.81 -7.36 -10.79
N ARG A 182 0.16 -8.42 -10.30
CA ARG A 182 -0.93 -8.32 -9.33
C ARG A 182 -0.42 -7.91 -7.93
N GLY A 183 0.83 -8.23 -7.61
CA GLY A 183 1.48 -7.86 -6.35
C GLY A 183 1.97 -6.41 -6.25
N VAL A 184 1.91 -5.61 -7.31
CA VAL A 184 2.41 -4.22 -7.29
C VAL A 184 1.64 -3.37 -6.27
N LEU A 185 0.31 -3.44 -6.24
CA LEU A 185 -0.49 -2.69 -5.27
C LEU A 185 -0.18 -3.11 -3.82
N LEU A 186 0.04 -4.40 -3.58
CA LEU A 186 0.40 -4.94 -2.27
C LEU A 186 1.81 -4.50 -1.85
N SER A 187 2.74 -4.42 -2.80
CA SER A 187 4.11 -3.96 -2.56
C SER A 187 4.18 -2.49 -2.12
N VAL A 188 3.14 -1.70 -2.41
CA VAL A 188 3.03 -0.30 -1.95
C VAL A 188 2.29 -0.21 -0.62
N LEU A 189 1.18 -0.95 -0.45
CA LEU A 189 0.34 -0.83 0.74
C LEU A 189 0.91 -1.54 1.97
N LEU A 190 1.43 -2.76 1.82
CA LEU A 190 1.89 -3.57 2.96
C LEU A 190 3.01 -2.90 3.76
N PRO A 191 4.05 -2.30 3.14
CA PRO A 191 5.11 -1.64 3.91
C PRO A 191 4.58 -0.53 4.81
N VAL A 192 3.68 0.31 4.30
CA VAL A 192 3.08 1.42 5.07
C VAL A 192 2.26 0.89 6.24
N LEU A 193 1.44 -0.13 6.00
CA LEU A 193 0.57 -0.72 7.02
C LEU A 193 1.36 -1.40 8.15
N LEU A 194 2.38 -2.20 7.79
CA LEU A 194 3.24 -2.86 8.77
C LEU A 194 4.09 -1.86 9.55
N THR A 195 4.60 -0.82 8.88
CA THR A 195 5.36 0.23 9.56
C THR A 195 4.48 1.01 10.53
N LEU A 196 3.24 1.37 10.16
CA LEU A 196 2.27 2.00 11.06
C LEU A 196 1.94 1.12 12.25
N THR A 197 1.63 -0.16 11.99
CA THR A 197 1.30 -1.13 13.05
C THR A 197 2.47 -1.32 14.00
N SER A 198 3.69 -1.42 13.48
CA SER A 198 4.90 -1.55 14.30
C SER A 198 5.15 -0.30 15.15
N PHE A 199 5.04 0.88 14.54
CA PHE A 199 5.34 2.14 15.22
C PHE A 199 4.31 2.49 16.30
N LEU A 200 3.04 2.17 16.05
CA LEU A 200 1.91 2.54 16.92
C LEU A 200 1.33 1.37 17.72
N GLY A 201 1.88 0.15 17.57
CA GLY A 201 1.28 -1.07 18.14
C GLY A 201 1.17 -1.07 19.67
N GLY A 202 2.03 -0.31 20.36
CA GLY A 202 1.98 -0.10 21.81
C GLY A 202 1.36 1.24 22.24
N ALA A 203 0.84 2.05 21.31
CA ALA A 203 0.47 3.44 21.58
C ALA A 203 -0.61 3.57 22.65
N TYR A 204 -1.64 2.71 22.62
CA TYR A 204 -2.71 2.74 23.61
C TYR A 204 -2.17 2.56 25.03
N LEU A 205 -1.33 1.53 25.25
CA LEU A 205 -0.76 1.26 26.56
C LEU A 205 0.15 2.40 27.01
N VAL A 206 1.00 2.92 26.11
CA VAL A 206 1.90 4.04 26.45
C VAL A 206 1.12 5.28 26.88
N MET A 207 0.05 5.62 26.15
CA MET A 207 -0.76 6.79 26.46
C MET A 207 -1.48 6.66 27.80
N ASP A 208 -2.13 5.53 28.07
CA ASP A 208 -2.85 5.30 29.34
C ASP A 208 -1.88 5.25 30.53
N THR A 209 -0.78 4.51 30.39
CA THR A 209 0.21 4.36 31.48
C THR A 209 1.08 5.59 31.70
N THR A 210 1.16 6.51 30.75
CA THR A 210 2.01 7.71 30.87
C THR A 210 1.18 8.98 31.02
N ALA A 211 0.43 9.37 30.00
CA ALA A 211 -0.40 10.57 30.05
C ALA A 211 -1.63 10.36 30.95
N GLY A 212 -2.22 9.16 30.93
CA GLY A 212 -3.36 8.81 31.80
C GLY A 212 -3.00 8.78 33.28
N GLU A 213 -1.87 8.16 33.65
CA GLU A 213 -1.38 8.22 35.03
C GLU A 213 -0.99 9.64 35.47
N ARG A 214 -0.54 10.51 34.54
CA ARG A 214 -0.28 11.92 34.83
C ARG A 214 -1.56 12.68 35.11
N GLU A 215 -2.57 12.50 34.26
CA GLU A 215 -3.89 13.14 34.40
C GLU A 215 -4.60 12.70 35.69
N ARG A 216 -4.43 11.44 36.10
CA ARG A 216 -4.97 10.89 37.34
C ARG A 216 -4.11 11.19 38.58
N GLN A 217 -3.03 11.96 38.43
CA GLN A 217 -2.07 12.31 39.49
C GLN A 217 -1.45 11.08 40.19
N SER A 218 -1.44 9.92 39.53
CA SER A 218 -0.87 8.68 40.08
C SER A 218 0.61 8.50 39.74
N LEU A 219 1.18 9.32 38.85
CA LEU A 219 2.61 9.34 38.57
C LEU A 219 3.46 9.87 39.72
N GLU A 220 2.99 10.88 40.45
CA GLU A 220 3.79 11.53 41.50
C GLU A 220 4.12 10.55 42.65
N PRO A 221 3.15 9.79 43.21
CA PRO A 221 3.46 8.77 44.21
C PRO A 221 4.42 7.69 43.70
N LEU A 222 4.34 7.35 42.41
CA LEU A 222 5.19 6.33 41.79
C LEU A 222 6.65 6.78 41.66
N LEU A 223 6.89 8.09 41.43
CA LEU A 223 8.23 8.67 41.37
C LEU A 223 8.88 8.89 42.74
N VAL A 224 8.10 8.84 43.82
CA VAL A 224 8.58 8.90 45.22
C VAL A 224 9.02 7.52 45.73
N THR A 225 8.66 6.44 45.03
CA THR A 225 9.13 5.09 45.38
C THR A 225 10.66 4.98 45.27
N PRO A 226 11.31 4.09 46.05
CA PRO A 226 12.76 3.89 46.02
C PRO A 226 13.28 3.24 44.72
N ALA A 227 12.44 3.14 43.69
CA ALA A 227 12.79 2.61 42.38
C ALA A 227 13.43 3.71 41.51
N SER A 228 14.52 3.37 40.82
CA SER A 228 15.15 4.29 39.86
C SER A 228 14.17 4.62 38.72
N ARG A 229 14.08 5.89 38.35
CA ARG A 229 13.19 6.37 37.27
C ARG A 229 13.46 5.69 35.93
N SER A 230 14.73 5.39 35.62
CA SER A 230 15.11 4.64 34.42
C SER A 230 14.52 3.22 34.38
N ALA A 231 14.42 2.53 35.51
CA ALA A 231 13.81 1.21 35.60
C ALA A 231 12.28 1.26 35.43
N ILE A 232 11.63 2.30 35.96
CA ILE A 232 10.19 2.53 35.76
C ILE A 232 9.89 2.75 34.28
N VAL A 233 10.60 3.69 33.65
CA VAL A 233 10.43 4.02 32.22
C VAL A 233 10.67 2.79 31.35
N SER A 234 11.76 2.07 31.60
CA SER A 234 12.10 0.88 30.82
C SER A 234 11.08 -0.24 30.99
N GLY A 235 10.49 -0.40 32.19
CA GLY A 235 9.40 -1.35 32.43
C GLY A 235 8.13 -1.02 31.64
N LYS A 236 7.76 0.26 31.58
CA LYS A 236 6.60 0.74 30.79
C LYS A 236 6.83 0.54 29.28
N ILE A 237 8.00 0.91 28.79
CA ILE A 237 8.38 0.73 27.38
C ILE A 237 8.41 -0.76 27.03
N ALA A 238 8.95 -1.62 27.90
CA ALA A 238 8.97 -3.07 27.69
C ALA A 238 7.56 -3.65 27.59
N ALA A 239 6.63 -3.22 28.45
CA ALA A 239 5.23 -3.66 28.38
C ALA A 239 4.59 -3.25 27.05
N ALA A 240 4.82 -2.01 26.61
CA ALA A 240 4.34 -1.52 25.31
C ALA A 240 4.96 -2.28 24.13
N CYS A 241 6.24 -2.65 24.21
CA CYS A 241 6.90 -3.49 23.21
C CYS A 241 6.28 -4.90 23.15
N VAL A 242 5.95 -5.51 24.29
CA VAL A 242 5.28 -6.83 24.31
C VAL A 242 3.91 -6.76 23.64
N VAL A 243 3.12 -5.73 23.94
CA VAL A 243 1.81 -5.51 23.29
C VAL A 243 1.98 -5.25 21.81
N GLY A 244 2.90 -4.37 21.41
CA GLY A 244 3.16 -4.07 20.00
C GLY A 244 3.69 -5.29 19.23
N LEU A 245 4.51 -6.14 19.85
CA LEU A 245 4.93 -7.42 19.28
C LEU A 245 3.76 -8.37 19.07
N ALA A 246 2.87 -8.49 20.06
CA ALA A 246 1.67 -9.31 19.94
C ALA A 246 0.77 -8.81 18.80
N THR A 247 0.51 -7.52 18.74
CA THR A 247 -0.26 -6.88 17.65
C THR A 247 0.39 -7.14 16.30
N LEU A 248 1.71 -6.97 16.18
CA LEU A 248 2.42 -7.17 14.93
C LEU A 248 2.42 -8.64 14.48
N LEU A 249 2.60 -9.58 15.40
CA LEU A 249 2.47 -11.02 15.13
C LEU A 249 1.06 -11.35 14.63
N LEU A 250 0.02 -10.84 15.31
CA LEU A 250 -1.35 -11.02 14.89
C LEU A 250 -1.60 -10.44 13.50
N THR A 251 -1.05 -9.29 13.17
CA THR A 251 -1.15 -8.69 11.83
C THR A 251 -0.48 -9.56 10.76
N LEU A 252 0.73 -10.07 11.02
CA LEU A 252 1.41 -10.97 10.08
C LEU A 252 0.66 -12.29 9.91
N LEU A 253 0.10 -12.85 10.99
CA LEU A 253 -0.75 -14.04 10.93
C LEU A 253 -2.03 -13.78 10.14
N ALA A 254 -2.68 -12.64 10.39
CA ALA A 254 -3.91 -12.26 9.69
C ALA A 254 -3.65 -12.09 8.19
N PHE A 255 -2.53 -11.46 7.79
CA PHE A 255 -2.12 -11.42 6.39
C PHE A 255 -1.86 -12.80 5.80
N ARG A 256 -1.16 -13.70 6.53
CA ARG A 256 -0.93 -15.08 6.08
C ARG A 256 -2.23 -15.86 5.89
N ILE A 257 -3.18 -15.73 6.81
CA ILE A 257 -4.49 -16.40 6.74
C ILE A 257 -5.30 -15.83 5.56
N SER A 258 -5.36 -14.50 5.45
CA SER A 258 -6.04 -13.86 4.32
C SER A 258 -5.44 -14.23 2.98
N ALA A 259 -4.11 -14.38 2.89
CA ALA A 259 -3.44 -14.88 1.70
C ALA A 259 -3.91 -16.28 1.31
N GLN A 260 -4.06 -17.18 2.28
CA GLN A 260 -4.54 -18.54 2.04
C GLN A 260 -6.01 -18.56 1.61
N LEU A 261 -6.85 -17.69 2.19
CA LEU A 261 -8.28 -17.61 1.90
C LEU A 261 -8.60 -16.87 0.58
N ALA A 262 -7.76 -15.94 0.15
CA ALA A 262 -8.03 -15.09 -1.01
C ALA A 262 -8.23 -15.89 -2.30
N GLY A 263 -7.52 -17.02 -2.46
CA GLY A 263 -7.42 -17.73 -3.74
C GLY A 263 -6.76 -16.87 -4.83
N GLY A 264 -6.08 -17.49 -5.79
CA GLY A 264 -5.45 -16.75 -6.90
C GLY A 264 -4.14 -16.02 -6.58
N GLY A 265 -3.68 -15.19 -7.52
CA GLY A 265 -2.31 -14.65 -7.57
C GLY A 265 -1.92 -13.73 -6.40
N ILE A 266 -2.88 -13.02 -5.79
CA ILE A 266 -2.65 -12.18 -4.61
C ILE A 266 -2.34 -13.05 -3.38
N GLY A 267 -3.07 -14.14 -3.19
CA GLY A 267 -2.80 -15.12 -2.14
C GLY A 267 -1.47 -15.85 -2.33
N GLN A 268 -1.05 -16.05 -3.59
CA GLN A 268 0.23 -16.69 -3.95
C GLN A 268 1.44 -15.77 -3.74
N MET A 269 1.31 -14.46 -4.01
CA MET A 269 2.33 -13.45 -3.67
C MET A 269 2.46 -13.25 -2.16
N LEU A 270 1.33 -13.34 -1.45
CA LEU A 270 1.29 -13.31 0.01
C LEU A 270 1.50 -14.69 0.66
N LYS A 271 1.95 -15.72 -0.09
CA LYS A 271 2.55 -16.91 0.53
C LYS A 271 3.89 -16.50 1.13
N LEU A 272 3.80 -15.75 2.22
CA LEU A 272 4.89 -15.37 3.07
C LEU A 272 5.49 -16.66 3.57
N ASN A 273 6.65 -17.00 3.04
CA ASN A 273 7.47 -18.04 3.62
C ASN A 273 7.68 -17.71 5.10
N ALA A 274 7.75 -18.72 5.98
CA ALA A 274 8.05 -18.52 7.39
C ALA A 274 9.32 -17.68 7.58
N VAL A 275 10.31 -17.86 6.70
CA VAL A 275 11.53 -17.04 6.64
C VAL A 275 11.22 -15.56 6.39
N ALA A 276 10.35 -15.25 5.42
CA ALA A 276 9.95 -13.87 5.12
C ALA A 276 9.19 -13.24 6.29
N MET A 277 8.32 -14.00 6.99
CA MET A 277 7.65 -13.50 8.20
C MET A 277 8.63 -13.15 9.31
N VAL A 278 9.63 -14.01 9.55
CA VAL A 278 10.68 -13.75 10.54
C VAL A 278 11.52 -12.54 10.14
N GLN A 279 11.89 -12.41 8.87
CA GLN A 279 12.59 -11.23 8.37
C GLN A 279 11.75 -9.96 8.55
N MET A 280 10.46 -9.98 8.21
CA MET A 280 9.56 -8.84 8.43
C MET A 280 9.49 -8.48 9.92
N LEU A 281 9.36 -9.46 10.81
CA LEU A 281 9.37 -9.25 12.27
C LEU A 281 10.68 -8.59 12.73
N LEU A 282 11.84 -9.08 12.23
CA LEU A 282 13.15 -8.51 12.52
C LEU A 282 13.31 -7.08 12.00
N VAL A 283 12.79 -6.80 10.79
CA VAL A 283 12.77 -5.42 10.26
C VAL A 283 11.87 -4.55 11.14
N MET A 284 10.74 -5.03 11.63
CA MET A 284 9.83 -4.19 12.41
C MET A 284 10.28 -3.96 13.86
N LEU A 285 11.10 -4.84 14.44
CA LEU A 285 11.55 -4.73 15.83
C LEU A 285 12.18 -3.39 16.23
N PRO A 286 13.19 -2.84 15.51
CA PRO A 286 13.73 -1.52 15.81
C PRO A 286 12.67 -0.42 15.71
N MET A 287 11.76 -0.55 14.74
CA MET A 287 10.70 0.42 14.49
C MET A 287 9.68 0.46 15.64
N LEU A 288 9.35 -0.69 16.20
CA LEU A 288 8.53 -0.81 17.40
C LEU A 288 9.19 -0.14 18.61
N PHE A 289 10.47 -0.37 18.83
CA PHE A 289 11.22 0.29 19.90
C PHE A 289 11.24 1.81 19.72
N ILE A 290 11.58 2.30 18.53
CA ILE A 290 11.56 3.74 18.19
C ILE A 290 10.16 4.33 18.46
N GLY A 291 9.09 3.64 18.03
CA GLY A 291 7.72 4.10 18.23
C GLY A 291 7.31 4.20 19.68
N THR A 292 7.46 3.11 20.44
CA THR A 292 7.08 3.08 21.86
C THR A 292 7.90 4.07 22.71
N THR A 293 9.20 4.22 22.44
CA THR A 293 10.07 5.16 23.17
C THR A 293 9.71 6.62 22.86
N LEU A 294 9.50 6.96 21.59
CA LEU A 294 9.10 8.30 21.16
C LEU A 294 7.69 8.66 21.67
N LEU A 295 6.74 7.72 21.61
CA LEU A 295 5.40 7.90 22.17
C LEU A 295 5.46 8.12 23.68
N THR A 296 6.36 7.42 24.38
CA THR A 296 6.54 7.59 25.84
C THR A 296 7.09 8.97 26.14
N LEU A 297 8.08 9.45 25.36
CA LEU A 297 8.65 10.79 25.50
C LEU A 297 7.59 11.90 25.32
N LEU A 298 6.77 11.77 24.28
CA LEU A 298 5.70 12.73 23.97
C LEU A 298 4.57 12.66 24.99
N SER A 299 4.13 11.45 25.36
CA SER A 299 3.08 11.25 26.37
C SER A 299 3.52 11.76 27.75
N ALA A 300 4.81 11.63 28.10
CA ALA A 300 5.35 12.18 29.35
C ALA A 300 5.40 13.71 29.34
N SER A 301 5.32 14.34 28.17
CA SER A 301 5.31 15.79 28.00
C SER A 301 3.92 16.38 27.89
N ALA A 302 2.92 15.56 27.54
CA ALA A 302 1.52 15.97 27.47
C ALA A 302 0.94 16.19 28.88
N LYS A 303 0.05 17.19 29.00
CA LYS A 303 -0.69 17.48 30.25
C LYS A 303 -1.95 16.64 30.41
N SER A 304 -2.50 16.11 29.31
CA SER A 304 -3.73 15.31 29.31
C SER A 304 -3.67 14.19 28.26
N LEU A 305 -4.54 13.20 28.40
CA LEU A 305 -4.75 12.15 27.39
C LEU A 305 -5.13 12.74 26.02
N LYS A 306 -5.90 13.83 25.99
CA LYS A 306 -6.30 14.51 24.74
C LYS A 306 -5.10 15.12 24.01
N GLU A 307 -4.14 15.68 24.74
CA GLU A 307 -2.91 16.25 24.17
C GLU A 307 -1.95 15.14 23.69
N ALA A 308 -1.83 14.04 24.44
CA ALA A 308 -1.09 12.87 23.97
C ALA A 308 -1.71 12.29 22.67
N GLN A 309 -3.04 12.25 22.58
CA GLN A 309 -3.75 11.80 21.39
C GLN A 309 -3.56 12.75 20.19
N SER A 310 -3.48 14.06 20.39
CA SER A 310 -3.22 15.01 19.29
C SER A 310 -1.81 14.83 18.71
N HIS A 311 -0.81 14.53 19.54
CA HIS A 311 0.52 14.14 19.07
C HIS A 311 0.51 12.85 18.24
N MET A 312 -0.39 11.90 18.55
CA MET A 312 -0.50 10.66 17.79
C MET A 312 -0.89 10.89 16.33
N THR A 313 -1.74 11.88 16.04
CA THR A 313 -2.08 12.25 14.65
C THR A 313 -0.84 12.63 13.84
N TRP A 314 0.07 13.42 14.41
CA TRP A 314 1.32 13.80 13.74
C TRP A 314 2.28 12.62 13.59
N LEU A 315 2.34 11.75 14.59
CA LEU A 315 3.14 10.52 14.54
C LEU A 315 2.64 9.54 13.48
N MET A 316 1.33 9.45 13.25
CA MET A 316 0.76 8.65 12.16
C MET A 316 1.23 9.13 10.78
N LEU A 317 1.46 10.44 10.60
CA LEU A 317 1.91 10.99 9.31
C LEU A 317 3.38 10.67 8.99
N LEU A 318 4.25 10.55 10.00
CA LEU A 318 5.68 10.32 9.81
C LEU A 318 6.00 9.07 8.96
N PRO A 319 5.46 7.87 9.26
CA PRO A 319 5.62 6.69 8.39
C PRO A 319 5.08 6.86 6.97
N MET A 320 4.04 7.67 6.80
CA MET A 320 3.34 7.80 5.52
C MET A 320 4.14 8.63 4.52
N LEU A 321 4.86 9.67 4.98
CA LEU A 321 5.60 10.59 4.12
C LEU A 321 6.59 9.86 3.18
N PRO A 322 7.48 8.96 3.66
CA PRO A 322 8.34 8.16 2.78
C PRO A 322 7.60 7.26 1.82
N GLY A 323 6.47 6.68 2.27
CA GLY A 323 5.62 5.84 1.44
C GLY A 323 5.09 6.61 0.23
N TYR A 324 4.55 7.80 0.46
CA TYR A 324 4.07 8.68 -0.60
C TYR A 324 5.22 9.18 -1.49
N ALA A 325 6.34 9.61 -0.90
CA ALA A 325 7.49 10.10 -1.66
C ALA A 325 8.03 9.04 -2.64
N LEU A 326 8.14 7.78 -2.20
CA LEU A 326 8.60 6.67 -3.04
C LEU A 326 7.55 6.22 -4.08
N MET A 327 6.26 6.45 -3.81
CA MET A 327 5.20 6.20 -4.78
C MET A 327 5.26 7.19 -5.96
N VAL A 328 5.55 8.46 -5.67
CA VAL A 328 5.68 9.51 -6.70
C VAL A 328 7.04 9.42 -7.41
N TYR A 329 8.11 9.22 -6.63
CA TYR A 329 9.47 9.12 -7.13
C TYR A 329 10.06 7.75 -6.76
N PRO A 330 9.96 6.75 -7.65
CA PRO A 330 10.59 5.46 -7.42
C PRO A 330 12.11 5.59 -7.54
N ILE A 331 12.77 5.94 -6.42
CA ILE A 331 14.22 6.05 -6.34
C ILE A 331 14.83 4.65 -6.28
N LYS A 332 15.92 4.42 -7.01
CA LYS A 332 16.70 3.19 -6.88
C LYS A 332 17.18 3.02 -5.44
N SER A 333 17.17 1.78 -4.96
CA SER A 333 17.64 1.46 -3.61
C SER A 333 19.12 1.85 -3.45
N ALA A 334 19.42 2.64 -2.43
CA ALA A 334 20.77 3.10 -2.10
C ALA A 334 21.05 2.88 -0.60
N LEU A 335 22.31 2.67 -0.23
CA LEU A 335 22.69 2.29 1.14
C LEU A 335 22.23 3.31 2.20
N TRP A 336 22.29 4.61 1.90
CA TRP A 336 21.89 5.65 2.84
C TRP A 336 20.41 5.59 3.23
N GLN A 337 19.54 5.05 2.36
CA GLN A 337 18.09 4.93 2.63
C GLN A 337 17.81 3.99 3.79
N PHE A 338 18.71 3.04 4.06
CA PHE A 338 18.58 2.08 5.16
C PHE A 338 19.01 2.64 6.51
N ALA A 339 19.64 3.82 6.54
CA ALA A 339 19.95 4.53 7.78
C ALA A 339 18.81 5.44 8.25
N VAL A 340 17.93 5.86 7.33
CA VAL A 340 16.84 6.80 7.63
C VAL A 340 15.59 6.04 8.07
N PRO A 341 15.05 6.29 9.29
CA PRO A 341 13.82 5.66 9.75
C PRO A 341 12.65 5.88 8.79
N PHE A 342 11.68 4.98 8.81
CA PHE A 342 10.53 4.90 7.91
C PHE A 342 10.90 4.58 6.44
N LEU A 343 11.90 5.27 5.87
CA LEU A 343 12.46 4.93 4.55
C LEU A 343 13.10 3.54 4.56
N ALA A 344 13.92 3.26 5.57
CA ALA A 344 14.59 1.98 5.73
C ALA A 344 13.60 0.83 5.87
N GLN A 345 12.58 1.01 6.72
CA GLN A 345 11.52 0.01 6.91
C GLN A 345 10.75 -0.24 5.61
N ASN A 346 10.42 0.82 4.87
CA ASN A 346 9.75 0.68 3.58
C ASN A 346 10.60 -0.13 2.58
N GLN A 347 11.87 0.26 2.38
CA GLN A 347 12.79 -0.42 1.45
C GLN A 347 13.08 -1.86 1.85
N MET A 348 13.32 -2.14 3.14
CA MET A 348 13.54 -3.49 3.66
C MET A 348 12.32 -4.38 3.45
N LEU A 349 11.11 -3.88 3.75
CA LEU A 349 9.88 -4.63 3.54
C LEU A 349 9.62 -4.91 2.06
N ILE A 350 9.84 -3.94 1.16
CA ILE A 350 9.73 -4.16 -0.28
C ILE A 350 10.67 -5.27 -0.75
N LYS A 351 11.94 -5.25 -0.30
CA LYS A 351 12.91 -6.30 -0.63
C LYS A 351 12.47 -7.68 -0.15
N VAL A 352 11.97 -7.78 1.08
CA VAL A 352 11.48 -9.05 1.64
C VAL A 352 10.21 -9.53 0.91
N ILE A 353 9.27 -8.64 0.58
CA ILE A 353 8.04 -8.96 -0.17
C ILE A 353 8.39 -9.46 -1.58
N ARG A 354 9.37 -8.82 -2.24
CA ARG A 354 9.85 -9.20 -3.58
C ARG A 354 10.80 -10.40 -3.58
N GLN A 355 11.12 -10.95 -2.40
CA GLN A 355 12.09 -12.04 -2.23
C GLN A 355 13.48 -11.68 -2.79
N GLU A 356 13.84 -10.40 -2.78
CA GLU A 356 15.18 -9.95 -3.15
C GLU A 356 16.16 -10.25 -2.00
N PRO A 357 17.35 -10.80 -2.28
CA PRO A 357 18.34 -11.04 -1.24
C PRO A 357 18.80 -9.71 -0.63
N VAL A 358 18.76 -9.64 0.70
CA VAL A 358 19.25 -8.48 1.45
C VAL A 358 20.69 -8.75 1.89
N SER A 359 21.62 -7.95 1.40
CA SER A 359 23.04 -8.03 1.78
C SER A 359 23.22 -7.83 3.28
N TRP A 360 24.21 -8.51 3.87
CA TRP A 360 24.59 -8.32 5.27
C TRP A 360 24.97 -6.86 5.59
N GLN A 361 25.55 -6.14 4.62
CA GLN A 361 25.87 -4.72 4.77
C GLN A 361 24.62 -3.87 5.00
N ILE A 362 23.53 -4.17 4.30
CA ILE A 362 22.25 -3.47 4.45
C ILE A 362 21.68 -3.74 5.85
N TRP A 363 21.71 -5.00 6.30
CA TRP A 363 21.29 -5.37 7.65
C TRP A 363 22.11 -4.65 8.73
N ALA A 364 23.43 -4.57 8.56
CA ALA A 364 24.32 -3.91 9.51
C ALA A 364 24.01 -2.41 9.62
N VAL A 365 23.88 -1.70 8.49
CA VAL A 365 23.50 -0.27 8.47
C VAL A 365 22.12 -0.09 9.11
N TYR A 366 21.15 -0.91 8.70
CA TYR A 366 19.78 -0.85 9.20
C TYR A 366 19.68 -1.02 10.72
N LEU A 367 20.27 -2.09 11.26
CA LEU A 367 20.21 -2.41 12.68
C LEU A 367 21.03 -1.42 13.50
N SER A 368 22.22 -1.04 13.04
CA SER A 368 23.05 -0.06 13.76
C SER A 368 22.37 1.30 13.85
N SER A 369 21.82 1.83 12.75
CA SER A 369 21.07 3.09 12.77
C SER A 369 19.80 3.00 13.62
N GLY A 370 19.05 1.90 13.52
CA GLY A 370 17.84 1.68 14.32
C GLY A 370 18.11 1.58 15.82
N ILE A 371 19.16 0.84 16.21
CA ILE A 371 19.58 0.70 17.62
C ILE A 371 20.12 2.04 18.13
N ALA A 372 20.95 2.74 17.36
CA ALA A 372 21.48 4.05 17.73
C ALA A 372 20.36 5.06 17.99
N LEU A 373 19.38 5.14 17.10
CA LEU A 373 18.22 6.02 17.28
C LEU A 373 17.36 5.60 18.49
N SER A 374 17.11 4.29 18.66
CA SER A 374 16.36 3.77 19.80
C SER A 374 17.03 4.13 21.14
N LEU A 375 18.36 4.03 21.20
CA LEU A 375 19.15 4.37 22.38
C LEU A 375 19.09 5.88 22.66
N LEU A 376 19.23 6.72 21.64
CA LEU A 376 19.12 8.18 21.78
C LEU A 376 17.74 8.60 22.29
N LEU A 377 16.67 8.03 21.74
CA LEU A 377 15.31 8.29 22.18
C LEU A 377 15.08 7.80 23.61
N TRP A 378 15.57 6.61 23.96
CA TRP A 378 15.49 6.10 25.33
C TRP A 378 16.22 7.01 26.33
N LEU A 379 17.44 7.46 26.01
CA LEU A 379 18.19 8.41 26.83
C LEU A 379 17.43 9.73 27.00
N ALA A 380 16.82 10.25 25.93
CA ALA A 380 15.97 11.45 26.00
C ALA A 380 14.75 11.24 26.91
N THR A 381 14.11 10.06 26.85
CA THR A 381 12.97 9.71 27.72
C THR A 381 13.39 9.62 29.18
N VAL A 382 14.51 8.95 29.47
CA VAL A 382 15.05 8.86 30.84
C VAL A 382 15.40 10.24 31.38
N TRP A 383 16.06 11.08 30.57
CA TRP A 383 16.37 12.47 30.94
C TRP A 383 15.10 13.27 31.24
N ARG A 384 14.05 13.11 30.43
CA ARG A 384 12.77 13.77 30.63
C ARG A 384 12.12 13.37 31.97
N TYR A 385 12.12 12.08 32.32
CA TYR A 385 11.62 11.59 33.61
C TYR A 385 12.44 12.07 34.81
N ASN A 386 13.70 12.46 34.61
CA ASN A 386 14.51 13.05 35.67
C ASN A 386 14.17 14.52 35.92
N GLN A 387 13.48 15.21 35.00
CA GLN A 387 13.10 16.61 35.21
C GLN A 387 11.98 16.77 36.26
N GLU A 388 12.18 17.68 37.20
CA GLU A 388 11.22 17.97 38.28
C GLU A 388 9.88 18.51 37.76
N ARG A 389 9.86 19.13 36.58
CA ARG A 389 8.63 19.58 35.90
C ARG A 389 7.65 18.44 35.59
N LEU A 390 8.11 17.19 35.63
CA LEU A 390 7.23 16.03 35.49
C LEU A 390 6.50 15.70 36.80
N ALA A 391 7.01 16.14 37.96
CA ALA A 391 6.42 15.89 39.27
C ALA A 391 5.55 17.06 39.79
N ILE A 392 5.46 18.16 39.03
CA ILE A 392 4.65 19.32 39.40
C ILE A 392 3.54 19.42 38.35
N SER A 393 2.36 18.85 38.62
CA SER A 393 1.15 19.13 37.82
C SER A 393 0.63 20.53 38.19
N GLY A 394 1.28 21.56 37.66
CA GLY A 394 0.87 22.97 37.75
C GLY A 394 0.53 23.53 36.38
#